data_AF-A0A8B8N574-F1
#
_entry.id   AF-A0A8B8N574-F1
#
_cell.length_a   1.000
_cell.length_b   1.000
_cell.length_c   1.000
_cell.angle_alpha   90.00
_cell.angle_beta   90.00
_cell.angle_gamma   90.00
#
_symmetry.space_group_name_H-M   'P 1'
#
loop_
_entity.id
_entity.type
_entity.pdbx_description
1 polymer ?
#
loop_
_entity_poly.entity_id
_entity_poly.type
_entity_poly.pdbx_seq_one_letter_code
_entity_poly.pdbx_strand_id
1 'polypeptide(L)'
;DLLVYRCLFLYLTEQALLVVCDWELAEARKKDALDQARVHGEKPPAELLAEERGVHSSIEADVRDYLHTKTYRESEDMHAGVESQLRSGRANVVEFWEAILKRIHIYKGKAFLKEFHAKMLRKRLQLLEQPMDVVDKPETANVLSPMQEGGVTDDKGLMSPEPLPKEEMMQSEEEAGSFSPQLLHGDETEGAVDPEDDRAALERKRVDVLEEQQRQMQEVMASKPAPSGGNFEMKAIKAMGAKKEGDAVFGTGAEVNLDSQVYWWHDKYRPRKPKYFNRVHTGYEWNKYNQTHYDHDNPPPKMVQGYKFNIFYPDLVDKAKAPTYTIEKDGNSTETCIIRFHTGPPYEDTAFRVVNKEWEYSHKRGFKCTFERGILHVYFNFKRQRYCR
;
A
#
# COMPACT_ATOMS: atom_id res chain seq x y z
N ASP A 1 -0.98 18.61 -44.87
CA ASP A 1 -1.83 17.41 -44.64
C ASP A 1 -1.42 16.59 -43.42
N LEU A 2 -0.27 15.91 -43.40
CA LEU A 2 0.07 14.94 -42.33
C LEU A 2 -0.04 15.50 -40.89
N LEU A 3 0.36 16.76 -40.69
CA LEU A 3 0.22 17.50 -39.43
C LEU A 3 -1.25 17.73 -39.02
N VAL A 4 -2.11 18.10 -39.98
CA VAL A 4 -3.55 18.32 -39.77
C VAL A 4 -4.23 17.01 -39.36
N TYR A 5 -3.92 15.91 -40.05
CA TYR A 5 -4.39 14.57 -39.65
C TYR A 5 -3.92 14.20 -38.24
N ARG A 6 -2.67 14.52 -37.87
CA ARG A 6 -2.11 14.20 -36.54
C ARG A 6 -2.76 15.02 -35.42
N CYS A 7 -3.10 16.30 -35.66
CA CYS A 7 -3.84 17.14 -34.72
C CYS A 7 -5.29 16.68 -34.55
N LEU A 8 -6.03 16.45 -35.64
CA LEU A 8 -7.41 15.91 -35.60
C LEU A 8 -7.47 14.55 -34.87
N PHE A 9 -6.47 13.70 -35.09
CA PHE A 9 -6.34 12.40 -34.46
C PHE A 9 -6.10 12.49 -32.95
N LEU A 10 -5.18 13.36 -32.50
CA LEU A 10 -4.96 13.59 -31.07
C LEU A 10 -6.24 14.13 -30.40
N TYR A 11 -6.88 15.12 -31.01
CA TYR A 11 -8.16 15.68 -30.53
C TYR A 11 -9.26 14.61 -30.42
N LEU A 12 -9.44 13.75 -31.42
CA LEU A 12 -10.40 12.65 -31.36
C LEU A 12 -10.09 11.65 -30.23
N THR A 13 -8.82 11.33 -29.99
CA THR A 13 -8.42 10.46 -28.87
C THR A 13 -8.64 11.12 -27.50
N GLU A 14 -8.40 12.42 -27.39
CA GLU A 14 -8.62 13.21 -26.17
C GLU A 14 -10.11 13.31 -25.83
N GLN A 15 -10.96 13.67 -26.80
CA GLN A 15 -12.41 13.72 -26.63
C GLN A 15 -12.99 12.36 -26.24
N ALA A 16 -12.54 11.27 -26.86
CA ALA A 16 -12.95 9.91 -26.48
C ALA A 16 -12.49 9.53 -25.07
N LEU A 17 -11.29 9.97 -24.65
CA LEU A 17 -10.75 9.73 -23.32
C LEU A 17 -11.54 10.50 -22.24
N LEU A 18 -11.80 11.79 -22.45
CA LEU A 18 -12.56 12.64 -21.53
C LEU A 18 -13.95 12.05 -21.25
N VAL A 19 -14.72 11.70 -22.29
CA VAL A 19 -16.06 11.10 -22.15
C VAL A 19 -16.03 9.79 -21.35
N VAL A 20 -14.96 8.99 -21.47
CA VAL A 20 -14.81 7.75 -20.70
C VAL A 20 -14.37 8.04 -19.26
N CYS A 21 -13.42 8.96 -19.05
CA CYS A 21 -12.95 9.35 -17.74
C CYS A 21 -14.05 9.98 -16.87
N ASP A 22 -14.83 10.91 -17.43
CA ASP A 22 -15.95 11.55 -16.74
C ASP A 22 -17.03 10.53 -16.34
N TRP A 23 -17.28 9.53 -17.19
CA TRP A 23 -18.21 8.44 -16.88
C TRP A 23 -17.69 7.50 -15.78
N GLU A 24 -16.42 7.06 -15.85
CA GLU A 24 -15.83 6.21 -14.80
C GLU A 24 -15.79 6.95 -13.46
N LEU A 25 -15.50 8.27 -13.46
CA LEU A 25 -15.52 9.12 -12.27
C LEU A 25 -16.93 9.29 -11.69
N ALA A 26 -17.95 9.43 -12.53
CA ALA A 26 -19.35 9.49 -12.09
C ALA A 26 -19.80 8.15 -11.46
N GLU A 27 -19.50 7.03 -12.12
CA GLU A 27 -19.78 5.69 -11.61
C GLU A 27 -19.04 5.37 -10.30
N ALA A 28 -17.78 5.81 -10.16
CA ALA A 28 -17.02 5.67 -8.91
C ALA A 28 -17.68 6.47 -7.78
N ARG A 29 -17.98 7.76 -8.00
CA ARG A 29 -18.67 8.62 -7.01
C ARG A 29 -20.03 8.06 -6.60
N LYS A 30 -20.78 7.46 -7.54
CA LYS A 30 -22.07 6.81 -7.27
C LYS A 30 -21.90 5.60 -6.33
N LYS A 31 -20.90 4.75 -6.58
CA LYS A 31 -20.58 3.60 -5.71
C LYS A 31 -20.12 4.06 -4.32
N ASP A 32 -19.21 5.03 -4.25
CA ASP A 32 -18.72 5.59 -2.99
C ASP A 32 -19.87 6.17 -2.15
N ALA A 33 -20.82 6.89 -2.76
CA ALA A 33 -21.99 7.43 -2.07
C ALA A 33 -22.97 6.34 -1.58
N LEU A 34 -23.15 5.26 -2.35
CA LEU A 34 -23.95 4.11 -1.94
C LEU A 34 -23.28 3.31 -0.80
N ASP A 35 -21.97 3.10 -0.86
CA ASP A 35 -21.21 2.44 0.20
C ASP A 35 -21.15 3.29 1.48
N GLN A 36 -21.00 4.61 1.37
CA GLN A 36 -21.13 5.55 2.50
C GLN A 36 -22.52 5.46 3.13
N ALA A 37 -23.59 5.52 2.34
CA ALA A 37 -24.95 5.38 2.84
C ALA A 37 -25.17 4.04 3.58
N ARG A 38 -24.66 2.93 3.03
CA ARG A 38 -24.71 1.60 3.68
C ARG A 38 -23.95 1.57 5.01
N VAL A 39 -22.77 2.20 5.09
CA VAL A 39 -21.92 2.20 6.30
C VAL A 39 -22.48 3.13 7.38
N HIS A 40 -23.06 4.27 7.01
CA HIS A 40 -23.62 5.26 7.93
C HIS A 40 -25.08 4.99 8.34
N GLY A 41 -25.79 4.08 7.65
CA GLY A 41 -27.22 3.83 7.86
C GLY A 41 -28.11 4.97 7.37
N GLU A 42 -27.55 5.87 6.55
CA GLU A 42 -28.25 7.01 5.96
C GLU A 42 -28.92 6.60 4.65
N LYS A 43 -29.95 7.35 4.23
CA LYS A 43 -30.55 7.12 2.90
C LYS A 43 -29.60 7.65 1.83
N PRO A 44 -29.28 6.87 0.79
CA PRO A 44 -28.43 7.38 -0.29
C PRO A 44 -29.07 8.59 -0.98
N PRO A 45 -28.26 9.49 -1.58
CA PRO A 45 -28.75 10.73 -2.18
C PRO A 45 -29.93 10.52 -3.10
N ALA A 46 -30.97 11.35 -2.96
CA ALA A 46 -32.22 11.22 -3.69
C ALA A 46 -32.05 11.28 -5.22
N GLU A 47 -30.99 11.93 -5.69
CA GLU A 47 -30.59 12.05 -7.10
C GLU A 47 -30.10 10.71 -7.67
N LEU A 48 -29.26 9.97 -6.93
CA LEU A 48 -28.81 8.62 -7.32
C LEU A 48 -29.98 7.62 -7.29
N LEU A 49 -30.86 7.75 -6.29
CA LEU A 49 -32.10 6.97 -6.19
C LEU A 49 -33.14 7.32 -7.26
N ALA A 50 -33.06 8.49 -7.91
CA ALA A 50 -33.92 8.84 -9.02
C ALA A 50 -33.39 8.25 -10.33
N GLU A 51 -32.07 8.24 -10.52
CA GLU A 51 -31.41 7.63 -11.67
C GLU A 51 -31.63 6.10 -11.70
N GLU A 52 -31.49 5.41 -10.57
CA GLU A 52 -31.77 3.97 -10.44
C GLU A 52 -33.24 3.58 -10.60
N ARG A 53 -34.18 4.53 -10.45
CA ARG A 53 -35.62 4.28 -10.69
C ARG A 53 -35.99 4.30 -12.17
N GLY A 54 -35.11 4.80 -13.04
CA GLY A 54 -35.41 5.00 -14.46
C GLY A 54 -35.22 3.76 -15.35
N VAL A 55 -34.51 2.74 -14.88
CA VAL A 55 -34.23 1.51 -15.66
C VAL A 55 -34.12 0.31 -14.71
N HIS A 56 -34.76 -0.80 -15.03
CA HIS A 56 -34.60 -2.04 -14.26
C HIS A 56 -33.13 -2.51 -14.26
N SER A 57 -32.56 -2.78 -13.08
CA SER A 57 -31.17 -3.24 -12.92
C SER A 57 -30.78 -4.47 -13.78
N SER A 58 -31.74 -5.34 -14.14
CA SER A 58 -31.51 -6.45 -15.09
C SER A 58 -31.21 -5.94 -16.50
N ILE A 59 -32.07 -5.04 -17.01
CA ILE A 59 -31.90 -4.41 -18.32
C ILE A 59 -30.55 -3.71 -18.41
N GLU A 60 -30.12 -3.06 -17.33
CA GLU A 60 -28.83 -2.38 -17.28
C GLU A 60 -27.61 -3.32 -17.40
N ALA A 61 -27.70 -4.53 -16.83
CA ALA A 61 -26.68 -5.56 -16.95
C ALA A 61 -26.67 -6.15 -18.37
N ASP A 62 -27.85 -6.51 -18.90
CA ASP A 62 -28.00 -7.04 -20.26
C ASP A 62 -27.48 -6.06 -21.32
N VAL A 63 -27.79 -4.76 -21.18
CA VAL A 63 -27.27 -3.69 -22.06
C VAL A 63 -25.75 -3.54 -21.94
N ARG A 64 -25.19 -3.62 -20.73
CA ARG A 64 -23.74 -3.58 -20.49
C ARG A 64 -23.04 -4.72 -21.22
N ASP A 65 -23.54 -5.94 -21.06
CA ASP A 65 -22.92 -7.13 -21.64
C ASP A 65 -23.08 -7.16 -23.16
N TYR A 66 -24.22 -6.68 -23.68
CA TYR A 66 -24.46 -6.51 -25.12
C TYR A 66 -23.57 -5.44 -25.78
N LEU A 67 -23.28 -4.34 -25.08
CA LEU A 67 -22.42 -3.26 -25.60
C LEU A 67 -20.92 -3.54 -25.44
N HIS A 68 -20.49 -4.36 -24.47
CA HIS A 68 -19.05 -4.57 -24.22
C HIS A 68 -18.33 -5.39 -25.31
N THR A 69 -19.05 -6.25 -26.02
CA THR A 69 -18.52 -7.18 -27.03
C THR A 69 -18.28 -6.52 -28.39
N LYS A 70 -18.86 -5.35 -28.63
CA LYS A 70 -18.99 -4.77 -29.97
C LYS A 70 -17.84 -3.82 -30.33
N THR A 71 -17.51 -3.80 -31.61
CA THR A 71 -16.51 -2.89 -32.19
C THR A 71 -17.04 -1.47 -32.30
N TYR A 72 -16.16 -0.50 -32.59
CA TYR A 72 -16.56 0.89 -32.82
C TYR A 72 -17.60 1.01 -33.94
N ARG A 73 -17.38 0.31 -35.05
CA ARG A 73 -18.24 0.37 -36.24
C ARG A 73 -19.63 -0.21 -35.98
N GLU A 74 -19.69 -1.38 -35.34
CA GLU A 74 -20.98 -1.99 -34.95
C GLU A 74 -21.73 -1.11 -33.95
N SER A 75 -21.02 -0.32 -33.13
CA SER A 75 -21.61 0.64 -32.20
C SER A 75 -22.15 1.89 -32.90
N GLU A 76 -21.51 2.37 -33.97
CA GLU A 76 -22.04 3.43 -34.86
C GLU A 76 -23.32 2.97 -35.58
N ASP A 77 -23.26 1.80 -36.21
CA ASP A 77 -24.38 1.24 -37.00
C ASP A 77 -25.61 0.98 -36.09
N MET A 78 -25.37 0.50 -34.86
CA MET A 78 -26.40 0.43 -33.82
C MET A 78 -26.94 1.80 -33.42
N HIS A 79 -26.09 2.80 -33.18
CA HIS A 79 -26.53 4.12 -32.73
C HIS A 79 -27.53 4.73 -33.73
N ALA A 80 -27.19 4.70 -35.03
CA ALA A 80 -28.09 5.12 -36.09
C ALA A 80 -29.38 4.27 -36.17
N GLY A 81 -29.27 2.95 -35.97
CA GLY A 81 -30.42 2.04 -35.93
C GLY A 81 -31.38 2.34 -34.77
N VAL A 82 -30.86 2.58 -33.56
CA VAL A 82 -31.65 2.87 -32.35
C VAL A 82 -32.30 4.25 -32.44
N GLU A 83 -31.58 5.28 -32.88
CA GLU A 83 -32.18 6.59 -33.17
C GLU A 83 -33.33 6.48 -34.18
N SER A 84 -33.15 5.70 -35.25
CA SER A 84 -34.19 5.49 -36.26
C SER A 84 -35.41 4.74 -35.72
N GLN A 85 -35.21 3.73 -34.87
CA GLN A 85 -36.33 3.00 -34.24
C GLN A 85 -37.11 3.86 -33.23
N LEU A 86 -36.43 4.72 -32.46
CA LEU A 86 -37.08 5.68 -31.57
C LEU A 86 -37.84 6.76 -32.36
N ARG A 87 -37.23 7.35 -33.40
CA ARG A 87 -37.90 8.34 -34.28
C ARG A 87 -39.10 7.76 -35.02
N SER A 88 -39.10 6.48 -35.35
CA SER A 88 -40.20 5.79 -36.04
C SER A 88 -41.28 5.22 -35.11
N GLY A 89 -41.13 5.34 -33.79
CA GLY A 89 -42.13 4.91 -32.80
C GLY A 89 -42.40 3.40 -32.75
N ARG A 90 -41.54 2.57 -33.37
CA ARG A 90 -41.68 1.10 -33.41
C ARG A 90 -40.94 0.39 -32.26
N ALA A 91 -40.50 1.15 -31.25
CA ALA A 91 -39.77 0.64 -30.11
C ALA A 91 -40.70 -0.08 -29.11
N ASN A 92 -40.70 -1.42 -29.14
CA ASN A 92 -41.51 -2.24 -28.22
C ASN A 92 -41.15 -2.04 -26.72
N VAL A 93 -39.92 -1.64 -26.42
CA VAL A 93 -39.43 -1.36 -25.06
C VAL A 93 -38.63 -0.06 -25.09
N VAL A 94 -39.31 1.07 -24.93
CA VAL A 94 -38.70 2.41 -25.04
C VAL A 94 -37.55 2.58 -24.03
N GLU A 95 -37.76 2.18 -22.78
CA GLU A 95 -36.76 2.25 -21.69
C GLU A 95 -35.43 1.55 -22.02
N PHE A 96 -35.49 0.41 -22.71
CA PHE A 96 -34.31 -0.36 -23.14
C PHE A 96 -33.49 0.41 -24.17
N TRP A 97 -34.16 0.99 -25.18
CA TRP A 97 -33.52 1.76 -26.24
C TRP A 97 -32.99 3.11 -25.74
N GLU A 98 -33.68 3.75 -24.80
CA GLU A 98 -33.19 4.94 -24.10
C GLU A 98 -31.97 4.64 -23.22
N ALA A 99 -31.97 3.52 -22.49
CA ALA A 99 -30.81 3.06 -21.72
C ALA A 99 -29.60 2.75 -22.62
N ILE A 100 -29.83 2.20 -23.82
CA ILE A 100 -28.78 2.05 -24.84
C ILE A 100 -28.27 3.43 -25.30
N LEU A 101 -29.13 4.38 -25.70
CA LEU A 101 -28.68 5.70 -26.15
C LEU A 101 -27.85 6.45 -25.09
N LYS A 102 -28.24 6.38 -23.81
CA LYS A 102 -27.49 6.97 -22.69
C LYS A 102 -26.10 6.37 -22.49
N ARG A 103 -25.85 5.14 -22.98
CA ARG A 103 -24.61 4.39 -22.72
C ARG A 103 -23.74 4.22 -23.96
N ILE A 104 -24.34 4.11 -25.14
CA ILE A 104 -23.65 3.77 -26.38
C ILE A 104 -22.56 4.77 -26.77
N HIS A 105 -22.67 6.06 -26.41
CA HIS A 105 -21.59 7.02 -26.63
C HIS A 105 -20.34 6.73 -25.77
N ILE A 106 -20.52 6.27 -24.52
CA ILE A 106 -19.41 5.81 -23.66
C ILE A 106 -18.79 4.53 -24.24
N TYR A 107 -19.61 3.55 -24.62
CA TYR A 107 -19.11 2.29 -25.17
C TYR A 107 -18.43 2.48 -26.53
N LYS A 108 -18.92 3.40 -27.37
CA LYS A 108 -18.25 3.86 -28.59
C LYS A 108 -16.86 4.44 -28.28
N GLY A 109 -16.74 5.31 -27.27
CA GLY A 109 -15.44 5.82 -26.79
C GLY A 109 -14.51 4.71 -26.30
N LYS A 110 -15.02 3.78 -25.48
CA LYS A 110 -14.26 2.62 -24.98
C LYS A 110 -13.80 1.68 -26.10
N ALA A 111 -14.66 1.39 -27.07
CA ALA A 111 -14.33 0.55 -28.23
C ALA A 111 -13.28 1.24 -29.12
N PHE A 112 -13.44 2.54 -29.38
CA PHE A 112 -12.45 3.35 -30.09
C PHE A 112 -11.07 3.28 -29.41
N LEU A 113 -11.00 3.55 -28.11
CA LEU A 113 -9.76 3.52 -27.33
C LEU A 113 -9.12 2.12 -27.31
N LYS A 114 -9.91 1.04 -27.16
CA LYS A 114 -9.42 -0.35 -27.24
C LYS A 114 -8.82 -0.67 -28.60
N GLU A 115 -9.56 -0.41 -29.68
CA GLU A 115 -9.06 -0.61 -31.05
C GLU A 115 -7.83 0.23 -31.34
N PHE A 116 -7.82 1.47 -30.85
CA PHE A 116 -6.74 2.42 -31.05
C PHE A 116 -5.46 2.00 -30.33
N HIS A 117 -5.56 1.62 -29.05
CA HIS A 117 -4.47 1.06 -28.27
C HIS A 117 -3.91 -0.21 -28.94
N ALA A 118 -4.78 -1.13 -29.40
CA ALA A 118 -4.36 -2.31 -30.15
C ALA A 118 -3.65 -1.96 -31.47
N LYS A 119 -4.09 -0.92 -32.19
CA LYS A 119 -3.40 -0.41 -33.41
C LYS A 119 -2.03 0.20 -33.08
N MET A 120 -1.89 0.94 -31.98
CA MET A 120 -0.60 1.47 -31.51
C MET A 120 0.37 0.38 -31.07
N LEU A 121 -0.10 -0.60 -30.27
CA LEU A 121 0.71 -1.73 -29.83
C LEU A 121 1.26 -2.53 -31.03
N ARG A 122 0.41 -2.85 -32.03
CA ARG A 122 0.87 -3.53 -33.25
C ARG A 122 1.97 -2.75 -33.98
N LYS A 123 1.83 -1.43 -34.13
CA LYS A 123 2.87 -0.58 -34.72
C LYS A 123 4.17 -0.58 -33.90
N ARG A 124 4.08 -0.54 -32.56
CA ARG A 124 5.26 -0.59 -31.70
C ARG A 124 5.95 -1.95 -31.74
N LEU A 125 5.21 -3.05 -31.81
CA LEU A 125 5.75 -4.40 -32.00
C LEU A 125 6.43 -4.53 -33.35
N GLN A 126 5.81 -4.09 -34.45
CA GLN A 126 6.41 -4.09 -35.79
C GLN A 126 7.72 -3.28 -35.91
N LEU A 127 7.91 -2.25 -35.08
CA LEU A 127 9.17 -1.49 -34.99
C LEU A 127 10.25 -2.19 -34.15
N LEU A 128 9.87 -3.13 -33.27
CA LEU A 128 10.78 -3.92 -32.44
C LEU A 128 11.12 -5.28 -33.07
N GLU A 129 10.26 -5.77 -33.96
CA GLU A 129 10.36 -7.06 -34.65
C GLU A 129 11.09 -6.96 -36.01
N GLN A 130 11.34 -5.75 -36.52
CA GLN A 130 12.21 -5.55 -37.68
C GLN A 130 13.67 -5.89 -37.30
N PRO A 131 14.31 -6.89 -37.92
CA PRO A 131 15.70 -7.22 -37.64
C PRO A 131 16.63 -6.09 -38.10
N MET A 132 17.68 -5.84 -37.32
CA MET A 132 18.89 -5.23 -37.85
C MET A 132 19.53 -6.23 -38.82
N ASP A 133 19.28 -6.08 -40.12
CA ASP A 133 20.14 -6.66 -41.15
C ASP A 133 20.03 -5.90 -42.49
N VAL A 134 21.17 -5.83 -43.19
CA VAL A 134 21.43 -5.25 -44.52
C VAL A 134 21.71 -3.73 -44.61
N VAL A 135 22.98 -3.40 -44.32
CA VAL A 135 23.95 -2.63 -45.14
C VAL A 135 23.76 -1.11 -45.36
N ASP A 136 24.90 -0.43 -45.19
CA ASP A 136 25.25 0.96 -45.51
C ASP A 136 24.44 1.69 -46.58
N LYS A 137 23.82 2.80 -46.14
CA LYS A 137 23.87 4.09 -46.84
C LYS A 137 23.82 5.23 -45.83
N PRO A 138 24.81 6.14 -45.79
CA PRO A 138 24.72 7.34 -44.96
C PRO A 138 23.71 8.34 -45.56
N GLU A 139 23.49 9.45 -44.83
CA GLU A 139 22.64 10.60 -45.20
C GLU A 139 21.12 10.43 -44.97
N THR A 140 20.69 10.72 -43.73
CA THR A 140 19.79 11.87 -43.43
C THR A 140 19.55 12.01 -41.92
N ALA A 141 20.58 12.46 -41.20
CA ALA A 141 20.50 12.73 -39.76
C ALA A 141 19.98 14.16 -39.49
N ASN A 142 18.65 14.29 -39.37
CA ASN A 142 17.87 15.34 -38.68
C ASN A 142 16.41 15.26 -39.19
N VAL A 143 15.35 15.53 -38.42
CA VAL A 143 15.19 16.43 -37.27
C VAL A 143 14.16 15.84 -36.25
N LEU A 144 14.14 16.41 -35.04
CA LEU A 144 13.02 16.47 -34.05
C LEU A 144 12.98 15.45 -32.89
N SER A 145 13.85 15.69 -31.89
CA SER A 145 13.36 15.82 -30.51
C SER A 145 12.83 17.26 -30.26
N PRO A 146 12.00 17.49 -29.22
CA PRO A 146 11.25 18.74 -29.07
C PRO A 146 12.08 19.90 -28.54
N MET A 147 11.83 21.10 -29.05
CA MET A 147 12.47 22.35 -28.61
C MET A 147 11.47 23.20 -27.84
N GLN A 148 11.86 23.68 -26.66
CA GLN A 148 11.04 24.56 -25.81
C GLN A 148 11.07 26.01 -26.30
N GLU A 149 10.04 26.76 -25.95
CA GLU A 149 9.82 28.16 -26.35
C GLU A 149 10.86 29.12 -25.75
N GLY A 150 11.10 30.24 -26.45
CA GLY A 150 11.95 31.33 -25.97
C GLY A 150 11.15 32.63 -25.78
N GLY A 151 11.70 33.52 -24.95
CA GLY A 151 11.25 34.90 -24.78
C GLY A 151 12.40 35.76 -24.28
N VAL A 152 12.66 36.89 -24.93
CA VAL A 152 13.80 37.81 -24.69
C VAL A 152 13.29 39.23 -24.52
N THR A 153 13.86 39.99 -23.58
CA THR A 153 13.99 41.47 -23.63
C THR A 153 15.11 41.97 -22.70
N ASP A 154 15.72 43.09 -23.07
CA ASP A 154 16.88 43.79 -22.49
C ASP A 154 16.85 44.08 -20.97
N ASP A 155 18.04 44.20 -20.31
CA ASP A 155 18.69 45.52 -20.07
C ASP A 155 20.04 45.45 -19.29
N LYS A 156 20.98 46.35 -19.66
CA LYS A 156 22.19 46.89 -18.96
C LYS A 156 23.01 46.06 -17.93
N GLY A 157 24.33 46.03 -18.18
CA GLY A 157 25.24 47.00 -17.52
C GLY A 157 26.44 46.54 -16.67
N LEU A 158 27.65 46.70 -17.22
CA LEU A 158 29.00 46.82 -16.57
C LEU A 158 29.51 45.65 -15.68
N MET A 159 30.68 45.05 -15.90
CA MET A 159 32.08 45.58 -15.89
C MET A 159 32.53 46.08 -14.49
N SER A 160 33.73 45.77 -13.96
CA SER A 160 34.76 44.79 -14.36
C SER A 160 35.68 44.40 -13.16
N PRO A 161 37.04 44.52 -13.18
CA PRO A 161 37.98 43.40 -13.05
C PRO A 161 38.73 43.40 -11.68
N GLU A 162 39.88 42.76 -11.38
CA GLU A 162 41.22 42.77 -12.02
C GLU A 162 42.21 41.93 -11.11
N PRO A 163 43.56 41.82 -11.32
CA PRO A 163 44.14 40.72 -12.12
C PRO A 163 45.37 39.96 -11.52
N LEU A 164 45.67 38.76 -12.05
CA LEU A 164 47.01 38.21 -12.49
C LEU A 164 48.23 38.26 -11.50
N PRO A 165 49.49 37.84 -11.84
CA PRO A 165 49.99 37.15 -13.06
C PRO A 165 50.93 35.91 -12.86
N LYS A 166 51.05 35.12 -13.96
CA LYS A 166 52.25 34.42 -14.50
C LYS A 166 52.87 33.27 -13.69
N GLU A 167 53.53 32.27 -14.31
CA GLU A 167 54.20 32.18 -15.63
C GLU A 167 53.58 31.01 -16.47
N GLU A 168 53.37 31.03 -17.80
CA GLU A 168 54.32 31.18 -18.93
C GLU A 168 55.47 30.14 -18.83
N MET A 169 55.73 29.16 -19.70
CA MET A 169 55.36 28.78 -21.09
C MET A 169 55.25 27.21 -21.14
N MET A 170 54.92 26.47 -22.22
CA MET A 170 54.88 26.69 -23.68
C MET A 170 53.97 25.64 -24.35
N GLN A 171 53.53 25.89 -25.59
CA GLN A 171 52.84 24.89 -26.46
C GLN A 171 53.86 23.81 -26.91
N SER A 172 53.56 22.68 -27.56
CA SER A 172 52.43 22.19 -28.37
C SER A 172 52.40 20.62 -28.29
N GLU A 173 51.68 19.78 -29.03
CA GLU A 173 50.86 19.84 -30.27
C GLU A 173 49.53 19.04 -30.09
N GLU A 174 48.80 18.76 -31.17
CA GLU A 174 47.67 17.82 -31.22
C GLU A 174 48.18 16.40 -31.56
N GLU A 175 47.73 15.35 -30.87
CA GLU A 175 47.92 13.96 -31.32
C GLU A 175 46.61 13.16 -31.25
N ALA A 176 46.34 12.39 -32.30
CA ALA A 176 45.06 11.73 -32.53
C ALA A 176 44.81 10.57 -31.56
N GLY A 177 43.53 10.35 -31.21
CA GLY A 177 43.11 9.32 -30.26
C GLY A 177 43.53 7.90 -30.67
N SER A 178 44.49 7.33 -29.94
CA SER A 178 45.03 5.99 -30.12
C SER A 178 44.11 4.90 -29.55
N PHE A 179 42.94 4.71 -30.16
CA PHE A 179 41.97 3.66 -29.80
C PHE A 179 42.34 2.24 -30.29
N SER A 180 43.63 1.89 -30.24
CA SER A 180 44.15 0.54 -30.52
C SER A 180 44.85 0.00 -29.27
N PRO A 181 44.49 -1.20 -28.77
CA PRO A 181 45.15 -1.78 -27.60
C PRO A 181 46.65 -1.97 -27.84
N GLN A 182 47.48 -1.59 -26.87
CA GLN A 182 48.91 -1.92 -26.90
C GLN A 182 49.10 -3.41 -26.64
N LEU A 183 49.89 -4.06 -27.50
CA LEU A 183 50.37 -5.43 -27.30
C LEU A 183 51.35 -5.45 -26.11
N LEU A 184 50.86 -5.90 -24.94
CA LEU A 184 51.76 -6.34 -23.87
C LEU A 184 52.63 -7.48 -24.40
N HIS A 185 53.96 -7.28 -24.39
CA HIS A 185 54.86 -8.41 -24.32
C HIS A 185 54.58 -9.15 -23.02
N GLY A 186 54.48 -10.48 -23.09
CA GLY A 186 54.35 -11.31 -21.90
C GLY A 186 55.62 -11.20 -21.06
N ASP A 187 55.56 -10.40 -20.01
CA ASP A 187 56.50 -10.52 -18.90
C ASP A 187 56.18 -11.85 -18.21
N GLU A 188 57.10 -12.82 -18.28
CA GLU A 188 56.97 -14.16 -17.70
C GLU A 188 57.08 -14.14 -16.16
N THR A 189 56.68 -13.02 -15.54
CA THR A 189 56.72 -12.72 -14.11
C THR A 189 55.30 -12.69 -13.49
N GLU A 190 54.29 -13.26 -14.15
CA GLU A 190 53.12 -13.81 -13.44
C GLU A 190 53.55 -15.08 -12.68
N GLY A 191 54.27 -14.87 -11.57
CA GLY A 191 54.56 -15.92 -10.61
C GLY A 191 53.26 -16.56 -10.14
N ALA A 192 53.15 -17.88 -10.32
CA ALA A 192 51.95 -18.63 -9.96
C ALA A 192 51.57 -18.35 -8.49
N VAL A 193 50.47 -17.63 -8.29
CA VAL A 193 49.97 -17.30 -6.95
C VAL A 193 49.61 -18.61 -6.26
N ASP A 194 50.22 -18.87 -5.10
CA ASP A 194 49.91 -20.06 -4.32
C ASP A 194 48.41 -20.04 -3.96
N PRO A 195 47.64 -21.10 -4.26
CA PRO A 195 46.22 -21.14 -3.92
C PRO A 195 45.94 -21.01 -2.42
N GLU A 196 46.92 -21.21 -1.53
CA GLU A 196 46.83 -20.91 -0.10
C GLU A 196 46.90 -19.40 0.19
N ASP A 197 47.77 -18.65 -0.51
CA ASP A 197 47.94 -17.20 -0.34
C ASP A 197 46.74 -16.42 -0.92
N ASP A 198 46.17 -16.85 -2.05
CA ASP A 198 44.94 -16.25 -2.58
C ASP A 198 43.75 -16.49 -1.64
N ARG A 199 43.63 -17.68 -1.04
CA ARG A 199 42.66 -17.95 0.02
C ARG A 199 42.83 -17.02 1.21
N ALA A 200 44.07 -16.85 1.71
CA ALA A 200 44.36 -15.96 2.83
C ALA A 200 44.06 -14.48 2.49
N ALA A 201 44.34 -14.04 1.26
CA ALA A 201 44.00 -12.69 0.79
C ALA A 201 42.47 -12.50 0.68
N LEU A 202 41.73 -13.52 0.25
CA LEU A 202 40.28 -13.50 0.18
C LEU A 202 39.62 -13.48 1.57
N GLU A 203 40.15 -14.22 2.54
CA GLU A 203 39.66 -14.22 3.92
C GLU A 203 39.90 -12.89 4.63
N ARG A 204 41.07 -12.25 4.44
CA ARG A 204 41.33 -10.89 4.94
C ARG A 204 40.30 -9.89 4.38
N LYS A 205 40.12 -9.86 3.05
CA LYS A 205 39.10 -9.02 2.40
C LYS A 205 37.67 -9.30 2.90
N ARG A 206 37.34 -10.55 3.27
CA ARG A 206 36.05 -10.89 3.90
C ARG A 206 35.91 -10.33 5.32
N VAL A 207 36.98 -10.39 6.12
CA VAL A 207 37.00 -9.78 7.46
C VAL A 207 36.87 -8.26 7.34
N ASP A 208 37.63 -7.61 6.46
CA ASP A 208 37.57 -6.16 6.24
C ASP A 208 36.15 -5.71 5.85
N VAL A 209 35.46 -6.45 4.96
CA VAL A 209 34.06 -6.15 4.57
C VAL A 209 33.08 -6.39 5.72
N LEU A 210 33.30 -7.39 6.58
CA LEU A 210 32.48 -7.62 7.76
C LEU A 210 32.70 -6.55 8.83
N GLU A 211 33.94 -6.11 9.05
CA GLU A 211 34.27 -5.01 9.95
C GLU A 211 33.73 -3.67 9.44
N GLU A 212 33.84 -3.39 8.14
CA GLU A 212 33.26 -2.18 7.53
C GLU A 212 31.72 -2.21 7.59
N GLN A 213 31.06 -3.36 7.33
CA GLN A 213 29.62 -3.51 7.57
C GLN A 213 29.26 -3.35 9.05
N GLN A 214 30.07 -3.88 9.98
CA GLN A 214 29.84 -3.75 11.41
C GLN A 214 30.03 -2.31 11.88
N ARG A 215 31.03 -1.58 11.35
CA ARG A 215 31.25 -0.16 11.60
C ARG A 215 30.11 0.67 11.03
N GLN A 216 29.66 0.39 9.79
CA GLN A 216 28.48 1.03 9.20
C GLN A 216 27.21 0.73 10.01
N MET A 217 27.02 -0.49 10.52
CA MET A 217 25.90 -0.80 11.42
C MET A 217 25.99 -0.04 12.74
N GLN A 218 27.18 0.07 13.35
CA GLN A 218 27.38 0.87 14.56
C GLN A 218 27.19 2.37 14.31
N GLU A 219 27.64 2.88 13.17
CA GLU A 219 27.49 4.28 12.77
C GLU A 219 26.03 4.62 12.43
N VAL A 220 25.29 3.71 11.79
CA VAL A 220 23.83 3.79 11.59
C VAL A 220 23.06 3.63 12.91
N MET A 221 23.61 2.93 13.92
CA MET A 221 23.04 2.90 15.28
C MET A 221 23.36 4.16 16.10
N ALA A 222 24.51 4.79 15.88
CA ALA A 222 24.94 6.01 16.58
C ALA A 222 24.36 7.30 15.98
N SER A 223 24.19 7.36 14.66
CA SER A 223 23.58 8.49 13.94
C SER A 223 22.05 8.48 13.95
N LYS A 224 21.42 7.35 14.27
CA LYS A 224 19.99 7.31 14.59
C LYS A 224 19.74 7.96 15.97
N PRO A 225 18.82 8.93 16.09
CA PRO A 225 18.24 9.19 17.41
C PRO A 225 17.63 7.89 17.93
N ALA A 226 17.87 7.60 19.21
CA ALA A 226 17.53 6.32 19.82
C ALA A 226 16.11 5.85 19.45
N PRO A 227 15.90 4.55 19.14
CA PRO A 227 14.62 4.07 18.63
C PRO A 227 13.51 4.43 19.61
N SER A 228 12.55 5.25 19.16
CA SER A 228 11.47 5.77 20.01
C SER A 228 10.61 4.67 20.64
N GLY A 229 10.73 3.43 20.17
CA GLY A 229 10.30 2.19 20.84
C GLY A 229 10.57 2.17 22.34
N GLY A 230 11.76 2.60 22.79
CA GLY A 230 12.11 2.63 24.22
C GLY A 230 11.16 3.50 25.04
N ASN A 231 10.71 4.64 24.51
CA ASN A 231 9.75 5.50 25.19
C ASN A 231 8.35 4.87 25.30
N PHE A 232 7.92 4.06 24.34
CA PHE A 232 6.61 3.40 24.40
C PHE A 232 6.63 2.23 25.37
N GLU A 233 7.63 1.35 25.25
CA GLU A 233 7.77 0.20 26.13
C GLU A 233 8.00 0.62 27.59
N MET A 234 8.85 1.63 27.83
CA MET A 234 9.06 2.15 29.18
C MET A 234 7.80 2.84 29.75
N LYS A 235 6.96 3.48 28.92
CA LYS A 235 5.64 3.98 29.33
C LYS A 235 4.68 2.84 29.70
N ALA A 236 4.63 1.75 28.93
CA ALA A 236 3.83 0.58 29.29
C ALA A 236 4.35 -0.08 30.57
N ILE A 237 5.65 -0.31 30.71
CA ILE A 237 6.26 -0.87 31.93
C ILE A 237 5.93 0.02 33.15
N LYS A 238 6.01 1.35 33.02
CA LYS A 238 5.62 2.29 34.07
C LYS A 238 4.12 2.23 34.41
N ALA A 239 3.24 2.13 33.41
CA ALA A 239 1.79 2.02 33.60
C ALA A 239 1.35 0.65 34.18
N MET A 240 2.14 -0.40 33.95
CA MET A 240 1.88 -1.79 34.34
C MET A 240 2.53 -2.16 35.68
N GLY A 241 3.48 -1.35 36.14
CA GLY A 241 4.35 -1.65 37.27
C GLY A 241 5.49 -2.61 36.95
N ALA A 242 6.40 -2.73 37.92
CA ALA A 242 7.46 -3.74 37.91
C ALA A 242 6.87 -5.14 37.67
N LYS A 243 7.61 -5.98 36.93
CA LYS A 243 7.20 -7.35 36.60
C LYS A 243 7.02 -8.14 37.90
N LYS A 244 5.77 -8.37 38.31
CA LYS A 244 5.47 -9.25 39.44
C LYS A 244 5.77 -10.70 39.05
N GLU A 245 6.15 -11.50 40.03
CA GLU A 245 6.34 -12.93 39.89
C GLU A 245 5.05 -13.58 39.36
N GLY A 246 5.10 -14.08 38.12
CA GLY A 246 3.94 -14.58 37.37
C GLY A 246 3.52 -13.77 36.14
N ASP A 247 3.95 -12.52 35.98
CA ASP A 247 3.73 -11.73 34.75
C ASP A 247 4.64 -12.23 33.60
N ALA A 248 4.05 -12.82 32.57
CA ALA A 248 4.73 -13.20 31.33
C ALA A 248 4.47 -12.17 30.21
N VAL A 249 5.43 -11.99 29.30
CA VAL A 249 5.20 -11.23 28.05
C VAL A 249 4.31 -12.08 27.15
N PHE A 250 3.26 -11.48 26.59
CA PHE A 250 2.36 -12.16 25.68
C PHE A 250 3.03 -12.33 24.32
N GLY A 251 3.29 -13.58 23.92
CA GLY A 251 4.10 -13.88 22.73
C GLY A 251 3.37 -13.66 21.40
N THR A 252 4.16 -13.42 20.35
CA THR A 252 3.72 -13.08 18.98
C THR A 252 2.78 -14.13 18.34
N GLY A 253 2.74 -15.37 18.84
CA GLY A 253 1.83 -16.42 18.37
C GLY A 253 0.38 -16.33 18.86
N ALA A 254 0.03 -15.31 19.66
CA ALA A 254 -1.33 -15.09 20.16
C ALA A 254 -2.10 -13.95 19.46
N GLU A 255 -1.44 -13.22 18.54
CA GLU A 255 -2.12 -12.31 17.60
C GLU A 255 -2.89 -13.15 16.58
N VAL A 256 -4.20 -12.91 16.50
CA VAL A 256 -5.04 -13.51 15.45
C VAL A 256 -4.94 -12.58 14.25
N ASN A 257 -4.43 -13.11 13.13
CA ASN A 257 -4.40 -12.36 11.88
C ASN A 257 -5.85 -12.21 11.40
N LEU A 258 -6.39 -11.00 11.50
CA LEU A 258 -7.65 -10.65 10.86
C LEU A 258 -7.36 -10.53 9.36
N ASP A 259 -8.16 -11.19 8.52
CA ASP A 259 -8.03 -11.09 7.07
C ASP A 259 -8.03 -9.62 6.64
N SER A 260 -7.25 -9.31 5.60
CA SER A 260 -6.98 -7.93 5.17
C SER A 260 -8.26 -7.24 4.68
N GLN A 261 -8.95 -6.56 5.59
CA GLN A 261 -10.18 -5.83 5.29
C GLN A 261 -9.85 -4.57 4.49
N VAL A 262 -10.62 -4.34 3.41
CA VAL A 262 -10.53 -3.10 2.64
C VAL A 262 -11.30 -2.01 3.41
N TYR A 263 -10.59 -1.33 4.31
CA TYR A 263 -11.07 -0.14 5.00
C TYR A 263 -11.35 1.01 4.01
N TRP A 264 -12.49 1.68 4.17
CA TRP A 264 -12.93 2.83 3.37
C TRP A 264 -11.97 4.03 3.35
N TRP A 265 -10.94 4.03 4.19
CA TRP A 265 -9.95 5.08 4.33
C TRP A 265 -8.56 4.76 3.75
N HIS A 266 -8.34 3.55 3.18
CA HIS A 266 -7.06 3.09 2.61
C HIS A 266 -6.41 4.09 1.65
N ASP A 267 -7.22 4.76 0.82
CA ASP A 267 -6.75 5.71 -0.20
C ASP A 267 -6.22 7.03 0.42
N LYS A 268 -6.78 7.43 1.57
CA LYS A 268 -6.41 8.67 2.27
C LYS A 268 -5.30 8.47 3.30
N TYR A 269 -5.21 7.29 3.90
CA TYR A 269 -4.22 6.97 4.94
C TYR A 269 -3.62 5.59 4.75
N ARG A 270 -2.29 5.50 4.76
CA ARG A 270 -1.59 4.21 4.77
C ARG A 270 -1.94 3.44 6.06
N PRO A 271 -2.48 2.21 5.97
CA PRO A 271 -2.77 1.38 7.14
C PRO A 271 -1.55 1.11 7.98
N ARG A 272 -1.76 1.02 9.29
CA ARG A 272 -0.73 0.65 10.25
C ARG A 272 -1.32 -0.29 11.29
N LYS A 273 -0.63 -1.40 11.54
CA LYS A 273 -0.88 -2.17 12.77
C LYS A 273 -0.47 -1.32 13.98
N PRO A 274 -1.33 -1.17 15.01
CA PRO A 274 -0.98 -0.46 16.22
C PRO A 274 0.10 -1.25 16.98
N LYS A 275 1.02 -0.52 17.64
CA LYS A 275 2.00 -1.17 18.53
C LYS A 275 1.29 -1.59 19.81
N TYR A 276 1.64 -2.73 20.38
CA TYR A 276 1.07 -3.17 21.65
C TYR A 276 2.15 -3.71 22.59
N PHE A 277 1.89 -3.64 23.89
CA PHE A 277 2.71 -4.24 24.93
C PHE A 277 1.80 -4.96 25.94
N ASN A 278 1.65 -6.27 25.71
CA ASN A 278 0.67 -7.10 26.40
C ASN A 278 1.40 -8.03 27.40
N ARG A 279 0.84 -8.17 28.60
CA ARG A 279 1.30 -9.15 29.60
C ARG A 279 0.17 -10.10 29.99
N VAL A 280 0.51 -11.37 30.16
CA VAL A 280 -0.35 -12.37 30.77
C VAL A 280 -0.01 -12.46 32.25
N HIS A 281 -1.01 -12.30 33.11
CA HIS A 281 -0.84 -12.58 34.53
C HIS A 281 -1.06 -14.08 34.75
N THR A 282 0.03 -14.84 34.90
CA THR A 282 -0.02 -16.27 35.26
C THR A 282 0.24 -16.43 36.75
N GLY A 283 -0.35 -17.44 37.37
CA GLY A 283 -0.15 -17.67 38.79
C GLY A 283 -0.68 -19.02 39.26
N TYR A 284 -0.25 -19.40 40.45
CA TYR A 284 -0.66 -20.63 41.11
C TYR A 284 -2.06 -20.49 41.70
N GLU A 285 -2.89 -21.52 41.53
CA GLU A 285 -4.19 -21.64 42.20
C GLU A 285 -4.13 -22.76 43.23
N TRP A 286 -3.94 -22.39 44.50
CA TRP A 286 -3.92 -23.31 45.63
C TRP A 286 -5.32 -23.75 46.02
N ASN A 287 -6.02 -24.46 45.13
CA ASN A 287 -7.27 -25.14 45.44
C ASN A 287 -7.03 -26.36 46.37
N LYS A 288 -8.08 -26.93 46.97
CA LYS A 288 -7.96 -28.02 47.95
C LYS A 288 -7.31 -29.30 47.39
N TYR A 289 -7.39 -29.54 46.08
CA TYR A 289 -6.75 -30.67 45.40
C TYR A 289 -5.27 -30.39 45.14
N ASN A 290 -4.92 -29.17 44.72
CA ASN A 290 -3.54 -28.77 44.50
C ASN A 290 -2.74 -28.74 45.81
N GLN A 291 -3.39 -28.37 46.93
CA GLN A 291 -2.81 -28.45 48.28
C GLN A 291 -2.47 -29.87 48.75
N THR A 292 -2.94 -30.93 48.08
CA THR A 292 -2.63 -32.34 48.43
C THR A 292 -1.68 -33.02 47.45
N HIS A 293 -1.30 -32.35 46.36
CA HIS A 293 -0.48 -32.93 45.29
C HIS A 293 0.73 -32.06 44.90
N TYR A 294 0.81 -30.83 45.41
CA TYR A 294 1.87 -29.88 45.12
C TYR A 294 2.31 -29.20 46.41
N ASP A 295 3.62 -29.01 46.55
CA ASP A 295 4.27 -28.38 47.70
C ASP A 295 4.92 -27.06 47.27
N HIS A 296 5.50 -26.32 48.21
CA HIS A 296 6.22 -25.08 47.91
C HIS A 296 7.33 -25.28 46.86
N ASP A 297 8.05 -26.42 46.94
CA ASP A 297 9.21 -26.72 46.11
C ASP A 297 8.83 -27.43 44.79
N ASN A 298 7.58 -27.90 44.67
CA ASN A 298 7.00 -28.40 43.43
C ASN A 298 5.59 -27.81 43.26
N PRO A 299 5.47 -26.51 42.92
CA PRO A 299 4.20 -25.82 42.87
C PRO A 299 3.34 -26.27 41.68
N PRO A 300 2.00 -26.08 41.75
CA PRO A 300 1.09 -26.53 40.69
C PRO A 300 1.38 -25.83 39.35
N PRO A 301 0.93 -26.39 38.22
CA PRO A 301 1.01 -25.72 36.92
C PRO A 301 0.43 -24.29 36.97
N LYS A 302 1.17 -23.31 36.43
CA LYS A 302 0.74 -21.92 36.39
C LYS A 302 -0.47 -21.78 35.46
N MET A 303 -1.58 -21.29 35.99
CA MET A 303 -2.77 -20.97 35.19
C MET A 303 -2.84 -19.48 34.90
N VAL A 304 -3.50 -19.12 33.79
CA VAL A 304 -3.77 -17.72 33.48
C VAL A 304 -4.82 -17.18 34.45
N GLN A 305 -4.45 -16.15 35.21
CA GLN A 305 -5.30 -15.46 36.18
C GLN A 305 -5.84 -14.13 35.65
N GLY A 306 -5.24 -13.57 34.60
CA GLY A 306 -5.71 -12.34 33.97
C GLY A 306 -4.84 -11.90 32.78
N TYR A 307 -5.28 -10.84 32.12
CA TYR A 307 -4.57 -10.20 31.01
C TYR A 307 -4.46 -8.70 31.23
N LYS A 308 -3.36 -8.14 30.73
CA LYS A 308 -3.10 -6.70 30.76
C LYS A 308 -2.65 -6.25 29.37
N PHE A 309 -3.54 -5.57 28.65
CA PHE A 309 -3.29 -5.02 27.32
C PHE A 309 -2.91 -3.54 27.42
N ASN A 310 -1.86 -3.15 26.68
CA ASN A 310 -1.57 -1.74 26.40
C ASN A 310 -1.42 -1.61 24.88
N ILE A 311 -2.38 -0.95 24.23
CA ILE A 311 -2.35 -0.76 22.78
C ILE A 311 -2.11 0.73 22.49
N PHE A 312 -1.14 1.00 21.63
CA PHE A 312 -0.63 2.34 21.34
C PHE A 312 -1.17 2.84 20.00
N TYR A 313 -1.90 3.94 20.07
CA TYR A 313 -2.51 4.68 18.97
C TYR A 313 -2.03 6.16 18.98
N PRO A 314 -0.71 6.45 18.88
CA PRO A 314 -0.18 7.82 18.91
C PRO A 314 -0.69 8.70 17.76
N ASP A 315 -0.88 8.12 16.57
CA ASP A 315 -1.19 8.83 15.32
C ASP A 315 -2.70 8.78 14.98
N LEU A 316 -3.57 8.55 15.97
CA LEU A 316 -5.02 8.44 15.75
C LEU A 316 -5.59 9.78 15.25
N VAL A 317 -6.30 9.76 14.11
CA VAL A 317 -6.83 10.97 13.46
C VAL A 317 -7.86 11.67 14.36
N ASP A 318 -8.81 10.90 14.88
CA ASP A 318 -9.80 11.39 15.85
C ASP A 318 -9.43 10.90 17.26
N LYS A 319 -8.92 11.82 18.08
CA LYS A 319 -8.54 11.55 19.48
C LYS A 319 -9.73 11.62 20.46
N ALA A 320 -10.90 12.08 20.02
CA ALA A 320 -12.12 12.11 20.82
C ALA A 320 -12.83 10.75 20.81
N LYS A 321 -12.79 10.03 19.68
CA LYS A 321 -13.34 8.67 19.57
C LYS A 321 -12.38 7.64 20.18
N ALA A 322 -12.70 7.16 21.38
CA ALA A 322 -11.94 6.10 22.04
C ALA A 322 -12.06 4.75 21.29
N PRO A 323 -10.98 3.95 21.20
CA PRO A 323 -11.06 2.59 20.69
C PRO A 323 -11.98 1.71 21.55
N THR A 324 -12.72 0.81 20.90
CA THR A 324 -13.67 -0.11 21.55
C THR A 324 -13.19 -1.56 21.42
N TYR A 325 -13.72 -2.48 22.22
CA TYR A 325 -13.40 -3.90 22.10
C TYR A 325 -14.66 -4.77 22.07
N THR A 326 -14.59 -5.87 21.32
CA THR A 326 -15.60 -6.92 21.23
C THR A 326 -14.97 -8.26 21.62
N ILE A 327 -15.80 -9.20 22.08
CA ILE A 327 -15.37 -10.55 22.46
C ILE A 327 -16.17 -11.54 21.62
N GLU A 328 -15.46 -12.30 20.79
CA GLU A 328 -16.03 -13.29 19.89
C GLU A 328 -15.57 -14.69 20.34
N LYS A 329 -16.40 -15.72 20.10
CA LYS A 329 -16.03 -17.10 20.45
C LYS A 329 -15.12 -17.65 19.34
N ASP A 330 -13.99 -18.23 19.70
CA ASP A 330 -13.13 -18.91 18.72
C ASP A 330 -13.85 -20.19 18.28
N GLY A 331 -14.26 -20.28 17.01
CA GLY A 331 -15.06 -21.40 16.50
C GLY A 331 -14.40 -22.77 16.67
N ASN A 332 -13.07 -22.79 16.85
CA ASN A 332 -12.27 -23.99 17.06
C ASN A 332 -12.24 -24.51 18.52
N SER A 333 -12.61 -23.71 19.53
CA SER A 333 -12.53 -24.17 20.94
C SER A 333 -13.46 -23.42 21.88
N THR A 334 -14.12 -24.13 22.80
CA THR A 334 -14.95 -23.52 23.85
C THR A 334 -14.13 -22.86 24.96
N GLU A 335 -12.87 -23.25 25.12
CA GLU A 335 -11.96 -22.81 26.19
C GLU A 335 -11.26 -21.47 25.89
N THR A 336 -11.25 -21.02 24.63
CA THR A 336 -10.65 -19.74 24.24
C THR A 336 -11.65 -18.87 23.48
N CYS A 337 -11.42 -17.56 23.52
CA CYS A 337 -12.20 -16.55 22.84
C CYS A 337 -11.26 -15.49 22.27
N ILE A 338 -11.73 -14.75 21.27
CA ILE A 338 -10.96 -13.73 20.57
C ILE A 338 -11.46 -12.38 21.06
N ILE A 339 -10.57 -11.60 21.68
CA ILE A 339 -10.84 -10.18 21.96
C ILE A 339 -10.35 -9.35 20.79
N ARG A 340 -11.27 -8.66 20.11
CA ARG A 340 -10.98 -7.78 18.97
C ARG A 340 -11.11 -6.32 19.37
N PHE A 341 -10.06 -5.55 19.14
CA PHE A 341 -9.97 -4.12 19.40
C PHE A 341 -10.25 -3.36 18.11
N HIS A 342 -11.37 -2.66 18.10
CA HIS A 342 -11.83 -1.79 17.03
C HIS A 342 -11.27 -0.38 17.20
N THR A 343 -10.66 0.15 16.13
CA THR A 343 -9.98 1.45 16.16
C THR A 343 -10.36 2.32 14.96
N GLY A 344 -9.92 3.58 14.98
CA GLY A 344 -10.12 4.53 13.89
C GLY A 344 -8.95 4.58 12.90
N PRO A 345 -9.13 5.26 11.75
CA PRO A 345 -8.03 5.56 10.84
C PRO A 345 -6.86 6.24 11.59
N PRO A 346 -5.58 5.90 11.30
CA PRO A 346 -5.09 5.02 10.22
C PRO A 346 -4.80 3.58 10.69
N TYR A 347 -5.34 3.17 11.84
CA TYR A 347 -4.98 1.90 12.45
C TYR A 347 -5.90 0.77 12.01
N GLU A 348 -5.31 -0.42 11.84
CA GLU A 348 -6.06 -1.66 11.65
C GLU A 348 -6.59 -2.18 12.98
N ASP A 349 -7.72 -2.87 12.94
CA ASP A 349 -8.25 -3.61 14.08
C ASP A 349 -7.26 -4.73 14.48
N THR A 350 -7.19 -5.04 15.78
CA THR A 350 -6.27 -6.06 16.31
C THR A 350 -6.99 -7.07 17.15
N ALA A 351 -6.70 -8.35 16.96
CA ALA A 351 -7.36 -9.45 17.65
C ALA A 351 -6.37 -10.34 18.40
N PHE A 352 -6.74 -10.77 19.60
CA PHE A 352 -5.92 -11.60 20.47
C PHE A 352 -6.72 -12.77 21.00
N ARG A 353 -6.12 -13.98 21.02
CA ARG A 353 -6.73 -15.16 21.63
C ARG A 353 -6.51 -15.16 23.15
N VAL A 354 -7.59 -15.17 23.93
CA VAL A 354 -7.59 -15.19 25.40
C VAL A 354 -8.43 -16.35 25.95
N VAL A 355 -8.16 -16.76 27.18
CA VAL A 355 -8.95 -17.81 27.85
C VAL A 355 -10.39 -17.35 28.10
N ASN A 356 -11.37 -18.18 27.76
CA ASN A 356 -12.80 -17.93 27.94
C ASN A 356 -13.23 -18.23 29.39
N LYS A 357 -12.99 -17.27 30.30
CA LYS A 357 -13.42 -17.30 31.71
C LYS A 357 -14.11 -15.99 32.09
N GLU A 358 -14.96 -16.01 33.10
CA GLU A 358 -15.64 -14.79 33.59
C GLU A 358 -14.65 -13.73 34.10
N TRP A 359 -14.84 -12.48 33.68
CA TRP A 359 -13.99 -11.36 34.12
C TRP A 359 -14.48 -10.77 35.45
N GLU A 360 -13.53 -10.32 36.27
CA GLU A 360 -13.80 -9.56 37.48
C GLU A 360 -13.74 -8.06 37.20
N TYR A 361 -14.90 -7.45 36.94
CA TYR A 361 -15.06 -6.00 36.66
C TYR A 361 -14.81 -5.07 37.85
N SER A 362 -14.33 -5.58 39.00
CA SER A 362 -14.12 -4.77 40.19
C SER A 362 -12.81 -3.97 40.09
N HIS A 363 -12.90 -2.64 40.10
CA HIS A 363 -11.72 -1.77 40.13
C HIS A 363 -10.78 -2.07 41.31
N LYS A 364 -11.32 -2.48 42.47
CA LYS A 364 -10.52 -2.91 43.64
C LYS A 364 -9.70 -4.19 43.40
N ARG A 365 -10.06 -4.97 42.38
CA ARG A 365 -9.40 -6.23 41.97
C ARG A 365 -8.49 -6.05 40.75
N GLY A 366 -8.23 -4.81 40.34
CA GLY A 366 -7.33 -4.48 39.24
C GLY A 366 -7.98 -4.29 37.87
N PHE A 367 -9.31 -4.24 37.79
CA PHE A 367 -9.99 -3.89 36.53
C PHE A 367 -9.72 -2.43 36.14
N LYS A 368 -9.19 -2.22 34.94
CA LYS A 368 -8.93 -0.88 34.37
C LYS A 368 -9.23 -0.91 32.88
N CYS A 369 -10.14 -0.06 32.43
CA CYS A 369 -10.42 0.17 31.00
C CYS A 369 -10.40 1.68 30.77
N THR A 370 -9.29 2.22 30.28
CA THR A 370 -9.08 3.67 30.11
C THR A 370 -8.26 3.98 28.87
N PHE A 371 -8.70 4.92 28.06
CA PHE A 371 -7.93 5.49 26.95
C PHE A 371 -7.36 6.84 27.37
N GLU A 372 -6.04 6.98 27.42
CA GLU A 372 -5.36 8.24 27.76
C GLU A 372 -4.17 8.48 26.82
N ARG A 373 -4.03 9.71 26.28
CA ARG A 373 -2.88 10.15 25.44
C ARG A 373 -2.53 9.20 24.28
N GLY A 374 -3.53 8.60 23.64
CA GLY A 374 -3.31 7.63 22.56
C GLY A 374 -2.83 6.26 23.05
N ILE A 375 -3.09 5.89 24.31
CA ILE A 375 -2.81 4.56 24.86
C ILE A 375 -4.11 3.98 25.42
N LEU A 376 -4.52 2.83 24.92
CA LEU A 376 -5.62 2.04 25.45
C LEU A 376 -5.09 1.07 26.50
N HIS A 377 -5.48 1.25 27.76
CA HIS A 377 -5.21 0.32 28.85
C HIS A 377 -6.44 -0.55 29.10
N VAL A 378 -6.33 -1.87 28.92
CA VAL A 378 -7.38 -2.84 29.27
C VAL A 378 -6.77 -3.94 30.14
N TYR A 379 -6.98 -3.83 31.45
CA TYR A 379 -6.52 -4.79 32.46
C TYR A 379 -7.74 -5.47 33.07
N PHE A 380 -7.75 -6.80 33.09
CA PHE A 380 -8.76 -7.60 33.75
C PHE A 380 -8.16 -8.88 34.34
N ASN A 381 -8.74 -9.30 35.46
CA ASN A 381 -8.45 -10.61 36.08
C ASN A 381 -9.70 -11.49 35.96
N PHE A 382 -9.51 -12.79 35.95
CA PHE A 382 -10.61 -13.75 35.96
C PHE A 382 -11.17 -13.92 37.38
N LYS A 383 -12.49 -14.10 37.48
CA LYS A 383 -13.13 -14.43 38.76
C LYS A 383 -12.61 -15.78 39.26
N ARG A 384 -12.10 -15.81 40.49
CA ARG A 384 -11.85 -17.05 41.22
C ARG A 384 -13.18 -17.68 41.63
N GLN A 385 -13.52 -18.82 41.06
CA GLN A 385 -14.64 -19.63 41.53
C GLN A 385 -14.30 -20.21 42.91
N ARG A 386 -14.94 -19.69 43.95
CA ARG A 386 -14.82 -20.24 45.31
C ARG A 386 -15.83 -21.38 45.44
N TYR A 387 -15.34 -22.60 45.53
CA TYR A 387 -16.14 -23.76 45.90
C TYR A 387 -16.52 -23.67 47.38
N CYS A 388 -17.72 -23.18 47.65
CA CYS A 388 -18.34 -23.30 48.98
C CYS A 388 -18.83 -24.75 49.15
N ARG A 389 -18.47 -25.36 50.29
CA ARG A 389 -19.00 -26.65 50.74
C ARG A 389 -20.18 -26.44 51.67
#